data_AF-A0A915CW00-F1
#
_entry.id   AF-A0A915CW00-F1
#
_cell.length_a   1.000
_cell.length_b   1.000
_cell.length_c   1.000
_cell.angle_alpha   90.00
_cell.angle_beta   90.00
_cell.angle_gamma   90.00
#
_symmetry.space_group_name_H-M   'P 1'
#
loop_
_entity.id
_entity.type
_entity.pdbx_description
1 polymer ?
#
loop_
_entity_poly.entity_id
_entity_poly.type
_entity_poly.pdbx_seq_one_letter_code
_entity_poly.pdbx_strand_id
1 'polypeptide(L)'
;MISEDSGAALFPFIDCFPGLKLRLTRKGAEHLKAVGVKLLNEQLANLNGFHVQHPFSQGGLQGHIHVNDIQTLGYQPPQASYIAFAAPSFIIFSVEEMAITIGGRFLGETGPFQVPGRVQGQLSGMRISLTTSFRATPDGLMAVNVANCSTTLRHSQFTLYPEGPLGPVVKTFEITINDLIRQRIPDLLCKGLQDIIEKNSPRLFARLTNSPLTEHFSSFNGSSVIDKFIRRFTQGLYIDGRNIADPLVNTEFFETQQKGELRYDNAYNSQPPFTLVQWRKK
;
A
#
# COMPACT_ATOMS: atom_id res chain seq x y z
N MET A 1 -37.97 31.80 0.06
CA MET A 1 -37.81 31.05 -1.21
C MET A 1 -36.50 31.50 -1.84
N ILE A 2 -35.51 30.59 -1.90
CA ILE A 2 -34.58 30.26 -3.02
C ILE A 2 -33.82 31.46 -3.66
N SER A 3 -32.50 31.50 -3.90
CA SER A 3 -31.29 30.67 -3.70
C SER A 3 -30.13 31.59 -4.10
N GLU A 4 -29.09 31.76 -3.29
CA GLU A 4 -27.72 31.28 -3.56
C GLU A 4 -27.40 30.94 -5.03
N ASP A 5 -26.49 31.72 -5.64
CA ASP A 5 -25.64 31.21 -6.73
C ASP A 5 -24.26 31.88 -6.69
N SER A 6 -23.31 31.12 -6.14
CA SER A 6 -22.03 30.77 -6.77
C SER A 6 -21.06 31.89 -7.14
N GLY A 7 -20.29 32.35 -6.15
CA GLY A 7 -18.97 32.95 -6.35
C GLY A 7 -17.96 31.89 -6.79
N ALA A 8 -17.82 31.70 -8.11
CA ALA A 8 -16.76 30.89 -8.70
C ALA A 8 -15.40 31.57 -8.45
N ALA A 9 -14.60 30.98 -7.56
CA ALA A 9 -13.19 31.31 -7.43
C ALA A 9 -12.45 30.83 -8.69
N LEU A 10 -12.13 31.79 -9.56
CA LEU A 10 -11.25 31.63 -10.72
C LEU A 10 -9.81 31.37 -10.24
N PHE A 11 -9.41 30.11 -10.15
CA PHE A 11 -7.99 29.76 -10.24
C PHE A 11 -7.55 29.90 -11.72
N PRO A 12 -6.39 30.51 -12.02
CA PRO A 12 -5.91 30.59 -13.38
C PRO A 12 -5.36 29.21 -13.78
N PHE A 13 -6.23 28.34 -14.29
CA PHE A 13 -5.77 27.21 -15.09
C PHE A 13 -5.24 27.79 -16.41
N ILE A 14 -3.93 27.95 -16.50
CA ILE A 14 -3.27 27.81 -17.80
C ILE A 14 -3.64 26.40 -18.26
N ASP A 15 -4.41 26.29 -19.34
CA ASP A 15 -4.72 25.02 -20.01
C ASP A 15 -3.40 24.36 -20.46
N CYS A 16 -2.76 23.65 -19.54
CA CYS A 16 -1.55 22.92 -19.80
C CYS A 16 -1.99 21.58 -20.41
N PHE A 17 -1.89 21.46 -21.73
CA PHE A 17 -2.13 20.17 -22.37
C PHE A 17 -1.07 19.17 -21.88
N PRO A 18 -1.46 17.98 -21.40
CA PRO A 18 -0.50 17.00 -20.94
C PRO A 18 0.33 16.48 -22.12
N GLY A 19 1.65 16.51 -22.00
CA GLY A 19 2.53 15.89 -22.98
C GLY A 19 2.60 14.36 -22.85
N LEU A 20 2.30 13.83 -21.66
CA LEU A 20 2.22 12.39 -21.43
C LEU A 20 0.96 12.02 -20.64
N LYS A 21 0.28 10.96 -21.09
CA LYS A 21 -0.84 10.34 -20.37
C LYS A 21 -0.52 8.88 -20.11
N LEU A 22 -0.45 8.50 -18.84
CA LEU A 22 -0.29 7.11 -18.43
C LEU A 22 -1.65 6.58 -18.00
N ARG A 23 -2.10 5.52 -18.67
CA ARG A 23 -3.41 4.93 -18.45
C ARG A 23 -3.29 3.48 -17.97
N LEU A 24 -3.77 3.23 -16.76
CA LEU A 24 -4.00 1.90 -16.22
C LEU A 24 -5.43 1.48 -16.56
N THR A 25 -5.57 0.58 -17.53
CA THR A 25 -6.87 0.00 -17.89
C THR A 25 -7.26 -1.10 -16.91
N ARG A 26 -8.53 -1.49 -16.92
CA ARG A 26 -9.02 -2.62 -16.13
C ARG A 26 -8.18 -3.89 -16.30
N LYS A 27 -7.79 -4.23 -17.54
CA LYS A 27 -6.92 -5.40 -17.81
C LYS A 27 -5.55 -5.26 -17.15
N GLY A 28 -4.95 -4.07 -17.20
CA GLY A 28 -3.69 -3.78 -16.52
C GLY A 28 -3.82 -3.87 -15.01
N ALA A 29 -4.91 -3.34 -14.45
CA ALA A 29 -5.21 -3.43 -13.01
C ALA A 29 -5.42 -4.87 -12.55
N GLU A 30 -6.11 -5.70 -13.33
CA GLU A 30 -6.26 -7.13 -13.04
C GLU A 30 -4.92 -7.86 -13.02
N HIS A 31 -3.99 -7.50 -13.91
CA HIS A 31 -2.63 -8.04 -13.89
C HIS A 31 -1.86 -7.60 -12.63
N LEU A 32 -1.91 -6.31 -12.29
CA LEU A 32 -1.31 -5.79 -11.06
C LEU A 32 -1.90 -6.44 -9.81
N LYS A 33 -3.22 -6.66 -9.78
CA LYS A 33 -3.92 -7.38 -8.72
C LYS A 33 -3.35 -8.78 -8.55
N ALA A 34 -3.18 -9.53 -9.65
CA ALA A 34 -2.65 -10.90 -9.59
C ALA A 34 -1.23 -10.93 -9.00
N VAL A 35 -0.36 -9.99 -9.40
CA VAL A 35 1.00 -9.85 -8.85
C VAL A 35 0.95 -9.43 -7.37
N GLY A 36 0.11 -8.46 -7.02
CA GLY A 36 -0.05 -7.97 -5.66
C GLY A 36 -0.55 -9.05 -4.69
N VAL A 37 -1.56 -9.82 -5.10
CA VAL A 37 -2.07 -10.96 -4.32
C VAL A 37 -1.01 -12.04 -4.17
N LYS A 38 -0.24 -12.34 -5.23
CA LYS A 38 0.87 -13.30 -5.12
C LYS A 38 1.90 -12.86 -4.08
N LEU A 39 2.35 -11.60 -4.12
CA LEU A 39 3.30 -11.06 -3.15
C LEU A 39 2.72 -11.06 -1.73
N LEU A 40 1.44 -10.69 -1.57
CA LEU A 40 0.76 -10.74 -0.28
C LEU A 40 0.75 -12.16 0.28
N ASN A 41 0.42 -13.16 -0.56
CA ASN A 41 0.41 -14.56 -0.17
C ASN A 41 1.81 -15.02 0.29
N GLU A 42 2.86 -14.65 -0.43
CA GLU A 42 4.25 -14.99 -0.08
C GLU A 42 4.67 -14.36 1.25
N GLN A 43 4.29 -13.10 1.51
CA GLN A 43 4.60 -12.43 2.78
C GLN A 43 3.83 -13.04 3.95
N LEU A 44 2.53 -13.29 3.79
CA LEU A 44 1.69 -13.86 4.85
C LEU A 44 2.03 -15.34 5.16
N ALA A 45 2.42 -16.11 4.15
CA ALA A 45 2.85 -17.49 4.33
C ALA A 45 4.18 -17.60 5.10
N ASN A 46 5.04 -16.58 5.03
CA ASN A 46 6.37 -16.57 5.63
C ASN A 46 6.50 -15.58 6.80
N LEU A 47 5.40 -15.20 7.47
CA LEU A 47 5.50 -14.32 8.64
C LEU A 47 6.32 -14.99 9.73
N ASN A 48 7.23 -14.21 10.31
CA ASN A 48 8.23 -14.63 11.28
C ASN A 48 8.61 -13.42 12.15
N GLY A 49 8.89 -13.66 13.44
CA GLY A 49 9.65 -12.72 14.28
C GLY A 49 8.84 -11.54 14.80
N PHE A 50 7.51 -11.61 14.73
CA PHE A 50 6.64 -10.61 15.32
C PHE A 50 6.57 -10.78 16.84
N HIS A 51 6.57 -9.63 17.53
CA HIS A 51 6.35 -9.55 18.96
C HIS A 51 5.19 -8.60 19.26
N VAL A 52 4.35 -8.95 20.23
CA VAL A 52 3.21 -8.13 20.66
C VAL A 52 3.17 -8.11 22.17
N GLN A 53 3.11 -6.92 22.75
CA GLN A 53 2.87 -6.74 24.18
C GLN A 53 1.44 -6.24 24.39
N HIS A 54 0.73 -6.86 25.31
CA HIS A 54 -0.61 -6.46 25.66
C HIS A 54 -0.83 -6.41 27.18
N PRO A 55 -1.28 -5.27 27.74
CA PRO A 55 -1.68 -5.22 29.14
C PRO A 55 -2.97 -6.00 29.35
N PHE A 56 -3.11 -6.67 30.50
CA PHE A 56 -4.36 -7.29 30.93
C PHE A 56 -4.71 -6.85 32.35
N SER A 57 -6.01 -6.75 32.63
CA SER A 57 -6.53 -6.46 33.96
C SER A 57 -7.86 -7.20 34.14
N GLN A 58 -7.84 -8.30 34.88
CA GLN A 58 -9.05 -9.07 35.22
C GLN A 58 -8.94 -9.71 36.60
N GLY A 59 -10.05 -9.73 37.34
CA GLY A 59 -10.12 -10.36 38.66
C GLY A 59 -9.19 -9.74 39.72
N GLY A 60 -8.85 -8.46 39.58
CA GLY A 60 -7.89 -7.78 40.47
C GLY A 60 -6.41 -8.05 40.16
N LEU A 61 -6.11 -8.90 39.17
CA LEU A 61 -4.76 -9.15 38.68
C LEU A 61 -4.47 -8.23 37.49
N GLN A 62 -3.42 -7.42 37.60
CA GLN A 62 -2.89 -6.58 36.53
C GLN A 62 -1.56 -7.16 36.05
N GLY A 63 -1.34 -7.13 34.74
CA GLY A 63 -0.14 -7.70 34.15
C GLY A 63 0.01 -7.42 32.67
N HIS A 64 1.02 -8.06 32.07
CA HIS A 64 1.29 -8.00 30.64
C HIS A 64 1.39 -9.40 30.06
N ILE A 65 0.93 -9.58 28.83
CA ILE A 65 1.19 -10.75 28.03
C ILE A 65 2.10 -10.31 26.89
N HIS A 66 3.28 -10.90 26.83
CA HIS A 66 4.22 -10.75 25.73
C HIS A 66 4.07 -11.97 24.85
N VAL A 67 3.75 -11.78 23.57
CA VAL A 67 3.75 -12.84 22.58
C VAL A 67 4.96 -12.62 21.68
N ASN A 68 5.86 -13.60 21.64
CA ASN A 68 7.12 -13.58 20.91
C ASN A 68 7.16 -14.71 19.89
N ASP A 69 8.08 -14.60 18.93
CA ASP A 69 8.35 -15.62 17.92
C ASP A 69 7.08 -16.03 17.14
N ILE A 70 6.20 -15.07 16.86
CA ILE A 70 4.99 -15.36 16.08
C ILE A 70 5.41 -15.74 14.65
N GLN A 71 4.95 -16.90 14.22
CA GLN A 71 5.21 -17.47 12.90
C GLN A 71 3.93 -18.03 12.28
N THR A 72 3.89 -18.05 10.95
CA THR A 72 2.82 -18.73 10.22
C THR A 72 3.03 -20.25 10.25
N LEU A 73 2.04 -20.98 10.74
CA LEU A 73 2.00 -22.44 10.73
C LEU A 73 1.27 -22.99 9.50
N GLY A 74 0.32 -22.22 8.97
CA GLY A 74 -0.46 -22.58 7.80
C GLY A 74 -1.10 -21.35 7.17
N TYR A 75 -1.19 -21.33 5.85
CA TYR A 75 -1.76 -20.22 5.11
C TYR A 75 -2.65 -20.73 3.98
N GLN A 76 -3.85 -20.17 3.89
CA GLN A 76 -4.78 -20.39 2.81
C GLN A 76 -4.96 -19.07 2.04
N PRO A 77 -4.52 -19.02 0.76
CA PRO A 77 -4.73 -17.89 -0.12
C PRO A 77 -6.20 -17.50 -0.25
N PRO A 78 -6.51 -16.24 -0.60
CA PRO A 78 -7.88 -15.81 -0.86
C PRO A 78 -8.52 -16.63 -2.00
N GLN A 79 -9.78 -17.00 -1.84
CA GLN A 79 -10.53 -17.67 -2.91
C GLN A 79 -10.95 -16.70 -4.02
N ALA A 80 -11.14 -15.43 -3.67
CA ALA A 80 -11.49 -14.39 -4.61
C ALA A 80 -10.74 -13.10 -4.31
N SER A 81 -10.42 -12.35 -5.37
CA SER A 81 -9.82 -11.03 -5.30
C SER A 81 -10.39 -10.13 -6.38
N TYR A 82 -10.64 -8.88 -6.02
CA TYR A 82 -11.31 -7.89 -6.86
C TYR A 82 -10.52 -6.59 -6.88
N ILE A 83 -10.48 -5.96 -8.04
CA ILE A 83 -10.01 -4.59 -8.20
C ILE A 83 -11.03 -3.81 -9.01
N ALA A 84 -11.41 -2.64 -8.52
CA ALA A 84 -12.40 -1.79 -9.16
C ALA A 84 -11.96 -0.34 -9.14
N PHE A 85 -12.38 0.38 -10.16
CA PHE A 85 -12.20 1.82 -10.25
C PHE A 85 -13.50 2.51 -9.89
N ALA A 86 -13.42 3.46 -8.97
CA ALA A 86 -14.55 4.24 -8.51
C ALA A 86 -14.24 5.72 -8.70
N ALA A 87 -15.08 6.39 -9.50
CA ALA A 87 -14.97 7.82 -9.70
C ALA A 87 -15.20 8.59 -8.38
N PRO A 88 -14.60 9.79 -8.21
CA PRO A 88 -13.73 10.48 -9.17
C PRO A 88 -12.24 10.09 -9.10
N SER A 89 -11.78 9.46 -8.01
CA SER A 89 -10.33 9.28 -7.77
C SER A 89 -9.97 8.05 -6.93
N PHE A 90 -10.82 7.02 -6.92
CA PHE A 90 -10.66 5.85 -6.04
C PHE A 90 -10.33 4.56 -6.77
N ILE A 91 -9.42 3.78 -6.20
CA ILE A 91 -9.22 2.37 -6.55
C ILE A 91 -9.58 1.52 -5.34
N ILE A 92 -10.49 0.57 -5.54
CA ILE A 92 -10.96 -0.36 -4.52
C ILE A 92 -10.28 -1.70 -4.77
N PHE A 93 -9.62 -2.23 -3.76
CA PHE A 93 -9.03 -3.56 -3.76
C PHE A 93 -9.68 -4.39 -2.66
N SER A 94 -10.11 -5.60 -2.99
CA SER A 94 -10.73 -6.50 -2.02
C SER A 94 -10.25 -7.94 -2.20
N VAL A 95 -10.10 -8.65 -1.09
CA VAL A 95 -9.77 -10.08 -1.05
C VAL A 95 -10.69 -10.80 -0.08
N GLU A 96 -11.06 -12.03 -0.42
CA GLU A 96 -12.06 -12.78 0.33
C GLU A 96 -11.63 -14.21 0.64
N GLU A 97 -12.17 -14.73 1.76
CA GLU A 97 -12.00 -16.12 2.23
C GLU A 97 -10.54 -16.51 2.45
N MET A 98 -9.75 -15.60 3.03
CA MET A 98 -8.40 -15.92 3.48
C MET A 98 -8.43 -16.66 4.81
N ALA A 99 -7.46 -17.55 5.03
CA ALA A 99 -7.22 -18.13 6.34
C ALA A 99 -5.72 -18.20 6.66
N ILE A 100 -5.39 -18.02 7.94
CA ILE A 100 -4.03 -18.10 8.43
C ILE A 100 -4.05 -18.76 9.81
N THR A 101 -3.13 -19.69 10.00
CA THR A 101 -2.82 -20.30 11.28
C THR A 101 -1.48 -19.76 11.72
N ILE A 102 -1.44 -19.17 12.90
CA ILE A 102 -0.24 -18.60 13.51
C ILE A 102 0.09 -19.33 14.79
N GLY A 103 1.37 -19.41 15.12
CA GLY A 103 1.87 -19.98 16.36
C GLY A 103 2.96 -19.09 16.93
N GLY A 104 3.10 -19.08 18.24
CA GLY A 104 4.14 -18.32 18.91
C GLY A 104 4.34 -18.77 20.35
N ARG A 105 5.27 -18.12 21.02
CA ARG A 105 5.50 -18.26 22.45
C ARG A 105 4.87 -17.08 23.15
N PHE A 106 4.36 -17.28 24.36
CA PHE A 106 3.91 -16.17 25.18
C PHE A 106 4.52 -16.23 26.58
N LEU A 107 4.60 -15.07 27.21
CA LEU A 107 5.02 -14.88 28.58
C LEU A 107 3.99 -13.96 29.26
N GLY A 108 3.22 -14.53 30.17
CA GLY A 108 2.33 -13.75 31.05
C GLY A 108 3.10 -13.28 32.28
N GLU A 109 3.05 -11.99 32.57
CA GLU A 109 3.70 -11.37 33.72
C GLU A 109 2.66 -10.68 34.60
N THR A 110 2.60 -11.02 35.88
CA THR A 110 1.74 -10.34 36.87
C THR A 110 2.43 -10.32 38.23
N GLY A 111 2.78 -9.12 38.72
CA GLY A 111 3.57 -8.96 39.95
C GLY A 111 4.87 -9.77 39.89
N PRO A 112 5.21 -10.59 40.91
CA PRO A 112 6.41 -11.42 40.91
C PRO A 112 6.28 -12.71 40.08
N PHE A 113 5.13 -12.95 39.45
CA PHE A 113 4.84 -14.20 38.76
C PHE A 113 5.05 -14.06 37.25
N GLN A 114 5.73 -15.05 36.67
CA GLN A 114 5.89 -15.21 35.22
C GLN A 114 5.40 -16.59 34.81
N VAL A 115 4.56 -16.63 33.78
CA VAL A 115 3.98 -17.86 33.24
C VAL A 115 4.30 -17.95 31.75
N PRO A 116 5.31 -18.75 31.37
CA PRO A 116 5.60 -19.00 29.96
C PRO A 116 4.58 -19.96 29.36
N GLY A 117 4.49 -19.96 28.04
CA GLY A 117 3.68 -20.92 27.30
C GLY A 117 3.74 -20.75 25.80
N ARG A 118 2.87 -21.46 25.10
CA ARG A 118 2.69 -21.38 23.65
C ARG A 118 1.29 -20.91 23.29
N VAL A 119 1.18 -20.14 22.22
CA VAL A 119 -0.10 -19.71 21.66
C VAL A 119 -0.22 -20.24 20.25
N GLN A 120 -1.39 -20.75 19.90
CA GLN A 120 -1.75 -21.10 18.54
C GLN A 120 -3.06 -20.43 18.19
N GLY A 121 -3.07 -19.68 17.10
CA GLY A 121 -4.22 -18.96 16.58
C GLY A 121 -4.61 -19.47 15.21
N GLN A 122 -5.91 -19.56 14.94
CA GLN A 122 -6.47 -19.79 13.62
C GLN A 122 -7.46 -18.67 13.31
N LEU A 123 -7.21 -18.01 12.18
CA LEU A 123 -8.05 -16.96 11.61
C LEU A 123 -8.58 -17.50 10.29
N SER A 124 -9.89 -17.52 10.09
CA SER A 124 -10.47 -17.99 8.83
C SER A 124 -11.69 -17.19 8.38
N GLY A 125 -11.94 -17.22 7.07
CA GLY A 125 -12.95 -16.39 6.43
C GLY A 125 -12.62 -14.90 6.55
N MET A 126 -11.34 -14.55 6.50
CA MET A 126 -10.88 -13.17 6.53
C MET A 126 -11.16 -12.51 5.19
N ARG A 127 -11.77 -11.33 5.23
CA ARG A 127 -12.02 -10.47 4.07
C ARG A 127 -11.45 -9.10 4.34
N ILE A 128 -10.74 -8.56 3.36
CA ILE A 128 -10.12 -7.24 3.44
C ILE A 128 -10.64 -6.43 2.26
N SER A 129 -11.09 -5.21 2.52
CA SER A 129 -11.48 -4.26 1.50
C SER A 129 -10.81 -2.91 1.76
N LEU A 130 -10.17 -2.37 0.75
CA LEU A 130 -9.34 -1.19 0.83
C LEU A 130 -9.72 -0.23 -0.30
N THR A 131 -10.04 1.00 0.07
CA THR A 131 -10.30 2.10 -0.85
C THR A 131 -9.15 3.09 -0.78
N THR A 132 -8.42 3.22 -1.88
CA THR A 132 -7.29 4.14 -2.04
C THR A 132 -7.70 5.33 -2.88
N SER A 133 -7.21 6.52 -2.51
CA SER A 133 -7.43 7.78 -3.22
C SER A 133 -6.10 8.34 -3.71
N PHE A 134 -6.15 8.99 -4.87
CA PHE A 134 -4.96 9.52 -5.54
C PHE A 134 -5.16 10.99 -5.87
N ARG A 135 -4.15 11.82 -5.58
CA ARG A 135 -4.16 13.26 -5.87
C ARG A 135 -2.79 13.74 -6.30
N ALA A 136 -2.74 14.75 -7.16
CA ALA A 136 -1.50 15.44 -7.48
C ALA A 136 -1.17 16.45 -6.36
N THR A 137 0.10 16.48 -5.95
CA THR A 137 0.59 17.52 -5.05
C THR A 137 0.89 18.80 -5.84
N PRO A 138 1.02 19.98 -5.19
CA PRO A 138 1.43 21.21 -5.85
C PRO A 138 2.77 21.10 -6.60
N ASP A 139 3.66 20.22 -6.14
CA ASP A 139 4.96 19.95 -6.79
C ASP A 139 4.85 18.95 -7.97
N GLY A 140 3.65 18.46 -8.28
CA GLY A 140 3.37 17.50 -9.33
C GLY A 140 3.71 16.04 -8.98
N LEU A 141 3.95 15.74 -7.70
CA LEU A 141 4.08 14.35 -7.22
C LEU A 141 2.70 13.72 -7.02
N MET A 142 2.65 12.39 -6.86
CA MET A 142 1.41 11.68 -6.55
C MET A 142 1.30 11.45 -5.04
N ALA A 143 0.27 11.99 -4.41
CA ALA A 143 -0.16 11.63 -3.07
C ALA A 143 -1.14 10.44 -3.15
N VAL A 144 -0.91 9.44 -2.31
CA VAL A 144 -1.74 8.23 -2.22
C VAL A 144 -2.17 8.06 -0.78
N ASN A 145 -3.49 8.05 -0.53
CA ASN A 145 -4.05 7.91 0.81
C ASN A 145 -5.09 6.80 0.85
N VAL A 146 -5.15 6.05 1.94
CA VAL A 146 -6.21 5.07 2.18
C VAL A 146 -7.42 5.80 2.77
N ALA A 147 -8.47 5.93 1.96
CA ALA A 147 -9.71 6.59 2.36
C ALA A 147 -10.58 5.69 3.25
N ASN A 148 -10.54 4.38 3.01
CA ASN A 148 -11.24 3.40 3.83
C ASN A 148 -10.49 2.07 3.82
N CYS A 149 -10.45 1.41 4.98
CA CYS A 149 -10.03 0.03 5.10
C CYS A 149 -10.99 -0.68 6.03
N SER A 150 -11.54 -1.79 5.56
CA SER A 150 -12.34 -2.69 6.38
C SER A 150 -11.76 -4.09 6.31
N THR A 151 -11.59 -4.70 7.48
CA THR A 151 -11.24 -6.10 7.60
C THR A 151 -12.33 -6.78 8.41
N THR A 152 -12.84 -7.90 7.91
CA THR A 152 -13.82 -8.72 8.62
C THR A 152 -13.28 -10.14 8.76
N LEU A 153 -13.63 -10.78 9.86
CA LEU A 153 -13.15 -12.11 10.18
C LEU A 153 -14.32 -12.97 10.62
N ARG A 154 -14.55 -14.08 9.92
CA ARG A 154 -15.66 -14.99 10.25
C ARG A 154 -15.37 -15.81 11.50
N HIS A 155 -14.17 -16.37 11.59
CA HIS A 155 -13.79 -17.23 12.69
C HIS A 155 -12.36 -16.93 13.15
N SER A 156 -12.19 -16.94 14.47
CA SER A 156 -10.94 -16.61 15.15
C SER A 156 -10.87 -17.42 16.43
N GLN A 157 -9.89 -18.28 16.55
CA GLN A 157 -9.69 -19.07 17.75
C GLN A 157 -8.21 -19.09 18.10
N PHE A 158 -7.91 -18.65 19.31
CA PHE A 158 -6.59 -18.66 19.92
C PHE A 158 -6.63 -19.56 21.13
N THR A 159 -5.75 -20.55 21.14
CA THR A 159 -5.59 -21.46 22.25
C THR A 159 -4.25 -21.23 22.91
N LEU A 160 -4.29 -21.11 24.23
CA LEU A 160 -3.12 -20.93 25.06
C LEU A 160 -2.75 -22.26 25.70
N TYR A 161 -1.46 -22.57 25.63
CA TYR A 161 -0.83 -23.71 26.28
C TYR A 161 0.13 -23.17 27.34
N PRO A 162 -0.38 -22.68 28.48
CA PRO A 162 0.46 -22.20 29.57
C PRO A 162 1.19 -23.35 30.25
N GLU A 163 2.42 -23.10 30.69
CA GLU A 163 3.27 -24.05 31.40
C GLU A 163 3.38 -23.67 32.89
N GLY A 164 3.57 -24.67 33.76
CA GLY A 164 3.79 -24.47 35.19
C GLY A 164 2.53 -24.43 36.07
N PRO A 165 2.70 -24.24 37.39
CA PRO A 165 1.64 -24.44 38.39
C PRO A 165 0.52 -23.38 38.31
N LEU A 166 0.82 -22.19 37.77
CA LEU A 166 -0.16 -21.12 37.54
C LEU A 166 -0.85 -21.22 36.17
N GLY A 167 -0.56 -22.27 35.39
CA GLY A 167 -1.13 -22.46 34.05
C GLY A 167 -2.67 -22.52 34.02
N PRO A 168 -3.35 -23.19 34.96
CA PRO A 168 -4.82 -23.17 35.02
C PRO A 168 -5.41 -21.77 35.18
N VAL A 169 -4.73 -20.89 35.93
CA VAL A 169 -5.16 -19.49 36.11
C VAL A 169 -4.97 -18.71 34.82
N VAL A 170 -3.88 -18.93 34.08
CA VAL A 170 -3.69 -18.25 32.78
C VAL A 170 -4.72 -18.73 31.74
N LYS A 171 -5.09 -20.00 31.79
CA LYS A 171 -6.06 -20.60 30.87
C LYS A 171 -7.47 -20.03 31.02
N THR A 172 -7.88 -19.57 32.20
CA THR A 172 -9.19 -18.92 32.37
C THR A 172 -9.30 -17.61 31.59
N PHE A 173 -8.18 -16.96 31.28
CA PHE A 173 -8.14 -15.73 30.47
C PHE A 173 -8.26 -15.97 28.96
N GLU A 174 -8.23 -17.23 28.49
CA GLU A 174 -8.30 -17.58 27.07
C GLU A 174 -9.51 -16.97 26.37
N ILE A 175 -10.67 -16.93 27.04
CA ILE A 175 -11.91 -16.34 26.48
C ILE A 175 -11.73 -14.83 26.23
N THR A 176 -11.19 -14.12 27.22
CA THR A 176 -11.02 -12.66 27.15
C THR A 176 -9.97 -12.29 26.11
N ILE A 177 -8.89 -13.07 26.03
CA ILE A 177 -7.83 -12.89 25.03
C ILE A 177 -8.39 -13.12 23.62
N ASN A 178 -9.22 -14.15 23.44
CA ASN A 178 -9.89 -14.41 22.17
C ASN A 178 -10.77 -13.25 21.70
N ASP A 179 -11.58 -12.68 22.59
CA ASP A 179 -12.46 -11.55 22.26
C ASP A 179 -11.66 -10.29 21.93
N LEU A 180 -10.59 -10.03 22.69
CA LEU A 180 -9.74 -8.88 22.45
C LEU A 180 -8.96 -8.99 21.13
N ILE A 181 -8.42 -10.17 20.85
CA ILE A 181 -7.70 -10.44 19.60
C ILE A 181 -8.64 -10.31 18.40
N ARG A 182 -9.86 -10.85 18.50
CA ARG A 182 -10.91 -10.72 17.47
C ARG A 182 -11.20 -9.26 17.11
N GLN A 183 -11.23 -8.38 18.10
CA GLN A 183 -11.50 -6.96 17.89
C GLN A 183 -10.30 -6.21 17.30
N ARG A 184 -9.07 -6.56 17.71
CA ARG A 184 -7.87 -5.80 17.32
C ARG A 184 -7.22 -6.22 16.01
N ILE A 185 -7.28 -7.50 15.65
CA ILE A 185 -6.64 -8.00 14.42
C ILE A 185 -7.11 -7.23 13.17
N PRO A 186 -8.41 -6.98 12.96
CA PRO A 186 -8.88 -6.19 11.83
C PRO A 186 -8.22 -4.81 11.72
N ASP A 187 -8.17 -4.08 12.83
CA ASP A 187 -7.58 -2.73 12.87
C ASP A 187 -6.07 -2.76 12.61
N LEU A 188 -5.37 -3.74 13.19
CA LEU A 188 -3.93 -3.93 12.98
C LEU A 188 -3.59 -4.24 11.52
N LEU A 189 -4.36 -5.12 10.88
CA LEU A 189 -4.18 -5.46 9.47
C LEU A 189 -4.45 -4.25 8.57
N CYS A 190 -5.52 -3.52 8.83
CA CYS A 190 -5.85 -2.32 8.07
C CYS A 190 -4.79 -1.23 8.21
N LYS A 191 -4.34 -0.96 9.44
CA LYS A 191 -3.27 0.02 9.70
C LYS A 191 -1.96 -0.40 9.03
N GLY A 192 -1.61 -1.68 9.08
CA GLY A 192 -0.43 -2.21 8.41
C GLY A 192 -0.48 -2.04 6.89
N LEU A 193 -1.60 -2.39 6.26
CA LEU A 193 -1.80 -2.20 4.82
C LEU A 193 -1.80 -0.72 4.41
N GLN A 194 -2.44 0.13 5.22
CA GLN A 194 -2.42 1.57 5.04
C GLN A 194 -1.01 2.12 5.06
N ASP A 195 -0.23 1.79 6.10
CA ASP A 195 1.16 2.21 6.24
C ASP A 195 2.00 1.79 5.03
N ILE A 196 1.83 0.55 4.54
CA ILE A 196 2.55 0.06 3.37
C ILE A 196 2.21 0.90 2.14
N ILE A 197 0.93 1.18 1.90
CA ILE A 197 0.47 1.87 0.69
C ILE A 197 0.87 3.34 0.72
N GLU A 198 0.62 4.02 1.82
CA GLU A 198 0.90 5.46 1.95
C GLU A 198 2.41 5.75 1.99
N LYS A 199 3.23 4.85 2.53
CA LYS A 199 4.70 5.04 2.56
C LYS A 199 5.40 4.63 1.26
N ASN A 200 4.93 3.59 0.57
CA ASN A 200 5.63 3.03 -0.58
C ASN A 200 5.08 3.51 -1.93
N SER A 201 3.77 3.71 -2.06
CA SER A 201 3.17 4.10 -3.35
C SER A 201 3.68 5.46 -3.84
N PRO A 202 3.76 6.52 -3.01
CA PRO A 202 4.31 7.80 -3.45
C PRO A 202 5.76 7.69 -3.95
N ARG A 203 6.57 6.79 -3.36
CA ARG A 203 7.96 6.55 -3.81
C ARG A 203 8.00 5.90 -5.20
N LEU A 204 7.08 4.98 -5.49
CA LEU A 204 6.94 4.39 -6.82
C LEU A 204 6.56 5.46 -7.85
N PHE A 205 5.57 6.30 -7.54
CA PHE A 205 5.17 7.39 -8.44
C PHE A 205 6.24 8.46 -8.59
N ALA A 206 7.02 8.77 -7.55
CA ALA A 206 8.13 9.71 -7.64
C ALA A 206 9.16 9.26 -8.70
N ARG A 207 9.43 7.95 -8.82
CA ARG A 207 10.30 7.42 -9.89
C ARG A 207 9.74 7.65 -11.30
N LEU A 208 8.42 7.80 -11.45
CA LEU A 208 7.80 8.12 -12.75
C LEU A 208 7.90 9.61 -13.09
N THR A 209 8.17 10.48 -12.10
CA THR A 209 8.24 11.93 -12.32
C THR A 209 9.56 12.42 -12.91
N ASN A 210 10.63 11.65 -12.76
CA ASN A 210 11.93 11.94 -13.37
C ASN A 210 12.49 10.68 -14.01
N SER A 211 12.42 10.62 -15.34
CA SER A 211 12.99 9.52 -16.13
C SER A 211 14.25 10.01 -16.86
N PRO A 212 15.47 9.72 -16.35
CA PRO A 212 16.71 10.11 -17.01
C PRO A 212 16.84 9.36 -18.34
N LEU A 213 17.17 10.08 -19.41
CA LEU A 213 17.30 9.47 -20.73
C LEU A 213 18.65 8.80 -20.97
N THR A 214 19.66 9.09 -20.15
CA THR A 214 21.01 8.56 -20.28
C THR A 214 21.04 7.03 -20.40
N GLU A 215 20.22 6.33 -19.61
CA GLU A 215 20.17 4.86 -19.61
C GLU A 215 19.63 4.28 -20.93
N HIS A 216 18.68 4.97 -21.57
CA HIS A 216 18.10 4.55 -22.86
C HIS A 216 19.08 4.67 -24.04
N PHE A 217 20.13 5.48 -23.89
CA PHE A 217 21.18 5.66 -24.89
C PHE A 217 22.50 4.97 -24.50
N SER A 218 22.49 4.10 -23.49
CA SER A 218 23.66 3.35 -23.02
C SER A 218 24.27 2.40 -24.06
N SER A 219 23.51 2.04 -25.11
CA SER A 219 24.02 1.27 -26.25
C SER A 219 25.03 2.03 -27.11
N PHE A 220 25.06 3.37 -27.03
CA PHE A 220 26.00 4.25 -27.77
C PHE A 220 27.31 4.45 -27.01
N ASN A 221 27.91 3.37 -26.52
CA ASN A 221 29.17 3.38 -25.75
C ASN A 221 30.44 3.24 -26.62
N GLY A 222 30.31 3.37 -27.95
CA GLY A 222 31.44 3.27 -28.87
C GLY A 222 32.41 4.47 -28.79
N SER A 223 33.55 4.34 -29.48
CA SER A 223 34.59 5.37 -29.52
C SER A 223 34.38 6.41 -30.63
N SER A 224 33.33 6.26 -31.44
CA SER A 224 33.10 7.14 -32.59
C SER A 224 32.76 8.56 -32.14
N VAL A 225 32.95 9.52 -33.05
CA VAL A 225 32.58 10.92 -32.81
C VAL A 225 31.07 11.04 -32.54
N ILE A 226 30.26 10.22 -33.22
CA ILE A 226 28.81 10.18 -33.07
C ILE A 226 28.42 9.66 -31.68
N ASP A 227 29.05 8.59 -31.20
CA ASP A 227 28.81 8.05 -29.85
C ASP A 227 29.16 9.08 -28.77
N LYS A 228 30.32 9.75 -28.91
CA LYS A 228 30.74 10.82 -27.99
C LYS A 228 29.79 12.02 -28.02
N PHE A 229 29.25 12.37 -29.19
CA PHE A 229 28.26 13.43 -29.35
C PHE A 229 26.94 13.06 -28.68
N ILE A 230 26.38 11.89 -29.00
CA ILE A 230 25.11 11.39 -28.41
C ILE A 230 25.24 11.34 -26.89
N ARG A 231 26.33 10.80 -26.36
CA ARG A 231 26.56 10.73 -24.91
C ARG A 231 26.60 12.12 -24.25
N ARG A 232 27.26 13.10 -24.89
CA ARG A 232 27.30 14.48 -24.37
C ARG A 232 25.95 15.18 -24.48
N PHE A 233 25.19 14.87 -25.54
CA PHE A 233 23.86 15.43 -25.76
C PHE A 233 22.83 14.87 -24.76
N THR A 234 22.90 13.59 -24.43
CA THR A 234 21.95 12.95 -23.50
C THR A 234 22.32 13.13 -22.03
N GLN A 235 23.53 13.62 -21.75
CA GLN A 235 24.00 13.86 -20.39
C GLN A 235 23.15 14.93 -19.69
N GLY A 236 22.49 14.54 -18.59
CA GLY A 236 21.62 15.42 -17.80
C GLY A 236 20.26 15.71 -18.45
N LEU A 237 19.92 15.01 -19.55
CA LEU A 237 18.62 15.09 -20.20
C LEU A 237 17.63 14.12 -19.54
N TYR A 238 16.43 14.60 -19.20
CA TYR A 238 15.39 13.80 -18.57
C TYR A 238 13.98 14.19 -19.06
N ILE A 239 13.02 13.28 -18.89
CA ILE A 239 11.59 13.56 -19.08
C ILE A 239 11.00 14.03 -17.74
N ASP A 240 10.42 15.23 -17.73
CA ASP A 240 9.62 15.76 -16.63
C ASP A 240 8.22 15.12 -16.65
N GLY A 241 8.06 14.08 -15.83
CA GLY A 241 6.82 13.33 -15.64
C GLY A 241 5.95 13.84 -14.49
N ARG A 242 6.16 15.08 -14.01
CA ARG A 242 5.31 15.65 -12.97
C ARG A 242 3.86 15.77 -13.42
N ASN A 243 2.94 15.44 -12.52
CA ASN A 243 1.51 15.50 -12.76
C ASN A 243 1.05 16.96 -12.83
N ILE A 244 0.17 17.27 -13.79
CA ILE A 244 -0.39 18.62 -13.98
C ILE A 244 -1.80 18.76 -13.39
N ALA A 245 -2.43 17.64 -13.03
CA ALA A 245 -3.76 17.57 -12.47
C ALA A 245 -3.93 16.27 -11.68
N ASP A 246 -4.99 16.20 -10.88
CA ASP A 246 -5.43 14.96 -10.24
C ASP A 246 -5.69 13.86 -11.29
N PRO A 247 -5.43 12.59 -10.95
CA PRO A 247 -5.69 11.50 -11.86
C PRO A 247 -7.19 11.36 -12.13
N LEU A 248 -7.52 11.05 -13.37
CA LEU A 248 -8.89 10.79 -13.80
C LEU A 248 -9.22 9.32 -13.57
N VAL A 249 -10.24 9.05 -12.78
CA VAL A 249 -10.72 7.69 -12.53
C VAL A 249 -12.17 7.55 -12.96
N ASN A 250 -12.43 6.56 -13.81
CA ASN A 250 -13.77 6.11 -14.16
C ASN A 250 -13.84 4.58 -14.07
N THR A 251 -14.97 3.99 -14.43
CA THR A 251 -15.18 2.54 -14.33
C THR A 251 -14.25 1.69 -15.22
N GLU A 252 -13.57 2.29 -16.19
CA GLU A 252 -12.76 1.62 -17.21
C GLU A 252 -11.25 1.77 -16.97
N PHE A 253 -10.83 2.93 -16.46
CA PHE A 253 -9.42 3.27 -16.30
C PHE A 253 -9.13 4.25 -15.17
N PHE A 254 -7.86 4.20 -14.74
CA PHE A 254 -7.16 5.23 -13.99
C PHE A 254 -6.13 5.89 -14.93
N GLU A 255 -6.14 7.21 -15.06
CA GLU A 255 -5.24 7.96 -15.94
C GLU A 255 -4.54 9.11 -15.21
N THR A 256 -3.22 9.16 -15.27
CA THR A 256 -2.43 10.32 -14.83
C THR A 256 -2.10 11.21 -16.02
N GLN A 257 -2.14 12.53 -15.79
CA GLN A 257 -1.80 13.54 -16.78
C GLN A 257 -0.52 14.24 -16.35
N GLN A 258 0.52 14.10 -17.17
CA GLN A 258 1.88 14.56 -16.85
C GLN A 258 2.36 15.58 -17.87
N LYS A 259 3.32 16.42 -17.46
CA LYS A 259 3.95 17.43 -18.32
C LYS A 259 4.54 16.82 -19.58
N GLY A 260 5.37 15.77 -19.44
CA GLY A 260 6.00 15.09 -20.58
C GLY A 260 6.99 15.97 -21.35
N GLU A 261 7.70 16.87 -20.66
CA GLU A 261 8.65 17.79 -21.27
C GLU A 261 10.08 17.22 -21.19
N LEU A 262 10.89 17.37 -22.25
CA LEU A 262 12.32 17.09 -22.15
C LEU A 262 13.06 18.29 -21.58
N ARG A 263 13.84 18.06 -20.52
CA ARG A 263 14.56 19.09 -19.78
C ARG A 263 16.00 18.65 -19.50
N TYR A 264 16.87 19.64 -19.37
CA TYR A 264 18.22 19.45 -18.85
C TYR A 264 18.28 19.92 -17.40
N ASP A 265 19.02 19.21 -16.55
CA ASP A 265 19.19 19.55 -15.12
C ASP A 265 19.63 21.00 -14.90
N ASN A 266 20.43 21.54 -15.82
CA ASN A 266 21.01 22.89 -15.73
C ASN A 266 20.11 24.00 -16.28
N ALA A 267 18.92 23.68 -16.79
CA ALA A 267 18.07 24.60 -17.55
C ALA A 267 16.66 24.75 -16.94
N TYR A 268 16.58 24.83 -15.61
CA TYR A 268 15.33 24.77 -14.85
C TYR A 268 14.31 25.89 -15.17
N ASN A 269 14.75 26.99 -15.79
CA ASN A 269 13.91 28.15 -16.14
C ASN A 269 13.75 28.37 -17.67
N SER A 270 14.36 27.55 -18.53
CA SER A 270 14.15 27.67 -19.97
C SER A 270 12.87 26.94 -20.39
N GLN A 271 12.11 27.54 -21.32
CA GLN A 271 11.06 26.82 -22.02
C GLN A 271 11.62 25.54 -22.63
N PRO A 272 10.91 24.41 -22.55
CA PRO A 272 11.38 23.17 -23.13
C PRO A 272 11.56 23.35 -24.64
N PRO A 273 12.62 22.78 -25.23
CA PRO A 273 12.88 22.92 -26.67
C PRO A 273 11.81 22.24 -27.54
N PHE A 274 10.98 21.36 -26.96
CA PHE A 274 9.86 20.70 -27.61
C PHE A 274 8.94 20.04 -26.56
N THR A 275 7.65 19.91 -26.87
CA THR A 275 6.66 19.15 -26.09
C THR A 275 6.35 17.82 -26.77
N LEU A 276 6.34 16.72 -26.01
CA LEU A 276 5.90 15.42 -26.54
C LEU A 276 4.38 15.48 -26.70
N VAL A 277 3.87 15.23 -27.92
CA VAL A 277 2.43 15.04 -28.16
C VAL A 277 2.25 13.60 -28.63
N GLN A 278 1.78 12.73 -27.74
CA GLN A 278 1.52 11.34 -28.13
C GLN A 278 0.17 11.26 -28.87
N TRP A 279 0.22 11.14 -30.20
CA TRP A 279 -0.95 10.93 -31.04
C TRP A 279 -1.52 9.52 -30.83
N ARG A 280 -2.82 9.43 -30.48
CA ARG A 280 -3.56 8.16 -30.56
C ARG A 280 -3.61 7.70 -32.02
N LYS A 281 -3.16 6.47 -32.28
CA LYS A 281 -3.62 5.74 -33.48
C LYS A 281 -5.13 5.52 -33.32
N LYS A 282 -5.90 6.04 -34.28
CA LYS A 282 -7.33 5.73 -34.45
C LYS A 282 -7.53 4.24 -34.68
#